data_AF-A0A6A6Q8K8-F1
#
_entry.id   AF-A0A6A6Q8K8-F1
#
_cell.length_a   1.000
_cell.length_b   1.000
_cell.length_c   1.000
_cell.angle_alpha   90.00
_cell.angle_beta   90.00
_cell.angle_gamma   90.00
#
_symmetry.space_group_name_H-M   'P 1'
#
loop_
_entity.id
_entity.type
_entity.pdbx_description
1 polymer ?
#
loop_
_entity_poly.entity_id
_entity_poly.type
_entity_poly.pdbx_seq_one_letter_code
_entity_poly.pdbx_strand_id
1 'polypeptide(L)'
;LLTIPNELLLEIASSLRLPDLRRLSRVNCQLYFFTNDYLARYRYNSGLVALPNEIILEIVQHLGRQKDRSNLARASQRFYPLIMHYIVRHDVRHGGSSLLNYAAKKNLGGMARNILHIGGDVNTQRGCRVGFAKRQPTPLVTAASHGHKKMVRILLKTGASHFVDGMRVPLAVAISNRHENVALILSQELDFGDMFLTKTGQMVFQMGCEMKLVNLVCHYLERGSHCAESVNAPRLHPRSTALYRTLLKDASKDILLKRELHANAYQIVLMLLQHGASPDIRIGATR
;
A
#
# COMPACT_ATOMS: atom_id res chain seq x y z
N LEU A 1 27.62 63.13 2.57
CA LEU A 1 26.88 61.85 2.72
C LEU A 1 27.60 60.64 2.09
N LEU A 2 28.81 60.78 1.53
CA LEU A 2 29.49 59.73 0.74
C LEU A 2 30.53 58.89 1.52
N THR A 3 30.62 59.01 2.84
CA THR A 3 31.61 58.29 3.65
C THR A 3 31.01 57.81 4.97
N ILE A 4 29.81 57.21 4.93
CA ILE A 4 29.30 56.51 6.11
C ILE A 4 30.09 55.19 6.22
N PRO A 5 30.78 54.92 7.34
CA PRO A 5 31.44 53.65 7.59
C PRO A 5 30.44 52.49 7.48
N ASN A 6 30.91 51.36 6.94
CA ASN A 6 30.06 50.17 6.80
C ASN A 6 29.48 49.70 8.15
N GLU A 7 30.18 49.93 9.27
CA GLU A 7 29.71 49.61 10.62
C GLU A 7 28.41 50.35 10.98
N LEU A 8 28.36 51.67 10.73
CA LEU A 8 27.15 52.47 10.96
C LEU A 8 26.03 52.09 9.98
N LEU A 9 26.38 51.74 8.74
CA LEU A 9 25.38 51.23 7.79
C LEU A 9 24.78 49.91 8.26
N LEU A 10 25.57 49.00 8.86
CA LEU A 10 25.08 47.74 9.44
C LEU A 10 24.13 48.00 10.60
N GLU A 11 24.46 48.93 11.49
CA GLU A 11 23.63 49.30 12.64
C GLU A 11 22.29 49.89 12.20
N ILE A 12 22.32 50.84 11.25
CA ILE A 12 21.10 51.41 10.64
C ILE A 12 20.28 50.31 9.98
N ALA A 13 20.90 49.47 9.14
CA ALA A 13 20.21 48.41 8.42
C ALA A 13 19.60 47.34 9.33
N SER A 14 20.22 47.08 10.50
CA SER A 14 19.70 46.14 11.50
C SER A 14 18.37 46.58 12.11
N SER A 15 18.17 47.89 12.27
CA SER A 15 16.96 48.47 12.85
C SER A 15 15.81 48.66 11.85
N LEU A 16 16.11 48.64 10.54
CA LEU A 16 15.13 48.89 9.48
C LEU A 16 14.32 47.64 9.09
N ARG A 17 13.05 47.86 8.70
CA ARG A 17 12.20 46.82 8.11
C ARG A 17 12.58 46.59 6.64
N LEU A 18 12.29 45.39 6.13
CA LEU A 18 12.54 44.99 4.72
C LEU A 18 12.07 46.01 3.64
N PRO A 19 10.90 46.66 3.75
CA PRO A 19 10.49 47.67 2.75
C PRO A 19 11.34 48.93 2.82
N ASP A 20 11.75 49.33 4.02
CA ASP A 20 12.55 50.54 4.26
C ASP A 20 14.00 50.33 3.82
N LEU A 21 14.55 49.12 4.00
CA LEU A 21 15.82 48.69 3.39
C LEU A 21 15.76 48.77 1.86
N ARG A 22 14.69 48.26 1.23
CA ARG A 22 14.51 48.35 -0.23
C ARG A 22 14.33 49.78 -0.75
N ARG A 23 13.88 50.72 0.11
CA ARG A 23 13.86 52.14 -0.22
C ARG A 23 15.26 52.74 -0.10
N LEU A 24 16.01 52.37 0.93
CA LEU A 24 17.41 52.76 1.14
C LEU A 24 18.30 52.37 -0.06
N SER A 25 18.09 51.18 -0.62
CA SER A 25 18.82 50.69 -1.80
C SER A 25 18.57 51.51 -3.08
N ARG A 26 17.53 52.35 -3.13
CA ARG A 26 17.22 53.20 -4.28
C ARG A 26 17.85 54.59 -4.20
N VAL A 27 18.44 54.95 -3.06
CA VAL A 27 18.95 56.30 -2.81
C VAL A 27 20.24 56.56 -3.58
N ASN A 28 21.17 55.60 -3.63
CA ASN A 28 22.38 55.68 -4.45
C ASN A 28 22.99 54.29 -4.71
N CYS A 29 23.97 54.22 -5.61
CA CYS A 29 24.63 52.97 -5.99
C CYS A 29 25.38 52.27 -4.85
N GLN A 30 26.01 53.02 -3.95
CA GLN A 30 26.73 52.45 -2.80
C GLN A 30 25.77 51.75 -1.82
N LEU A 31 24.66 52.40 -1.48
CA LEU A 31 23.59 51.86 -0.65
C LEU A 31 22.85 50.72 -1.36
N TYR A 32 22.74 50.75 -2.69
CA TYR A 32 22.22 49.64 -3.47
C TYR A 32 23.05 48.36 -3.25
N PHE A 33 24.37 48.44 -3.46
CA PHE A 33 25.26 47.30 -3.27
C PHE A 33 25.32 46.85 -1.81
N PHE A 34 25.45 47.78 -0.87
CA PHE A 34 25.43 47.49 0.56
C PHE A 34 24.13 46.79 0.98
N THR A 35 22.97 47.32 0.57
CA THR A 35 21.68 46.75 0.99
C THR A 35 21.46 45.36 0.39
N ASN A 36 21.88 45.13 -0.86
CA ASN A 36 21.79 43.79 -1.46
C ASN A 36 22.71 42.78 -0.75
N ASP A 37 23.95 43.15 -0.44
CA ASP A 37 24.87 42.29 0.32
C ASP A 37 24.37 42.05 1.76
N TYR A 38 23.90 43.10 2.44
CA TYR A 38 23.31 43.02 3.77
C TYR A 38 22.08 42.12 3.80
N LEU A 39 21.17 42.30 2.85
CA LEU A 39 20.00 41.46 2.74
C LEU A 39 20.40 40.01 2.44
N ALA A 40 21.33 39.75 1.52
CA ALA A 40 21.79 38.39 1.19
C ALA A 40 22.51 37.67 2.35
N ARG A 41 23.21 38.41 3.22
CA ARG A 41 23.94 37.82 4.36
C ARG A 41 23.09 37.68 5.62
N TYR A 42 22.23 38.66 5.91
CA TYR A 42 21.60 38.79 7.24
C TYR A 42 20.08 38.65 7.25
N ARG A 43 19.36 38.84 6.12
CA ARG A 43 17.89 38.87 6.11
C ARG A 43 17.27 37.83 5.18
N TYR A 44 17.74 37.77 3.95
CA TYR A 44 17.62 36.63 3.06
C TYR A 44 18.68 35.64 3.50
N ASN A 45 18.40 34.91 4.58
CA ASN A 45 19.22 33.76 4.94
C ASN A 45 18.98 32.70 3.85
N SER A 46 19.65 32.88 2.71
CA SER A 46 19.76 31.96 1.60
C SER A 46 20.68 30.82 2.04
N GLY A 47 20.30 30.12 3.12
CA GLY A 47 21.05 29.00 3.67
C GLY A 47 21.02 27.80 2.74
N LEU A 48 20.81 26.59 3.28
CA LEU A 48 20.61 25.38 2.47
C LEU A 48 19.58 25.55 1.33
N VAL A 49 18.59 26.45 1.49
CA VAL A 49 17.50 26.71 0.53
C VAL A 49 17.94 27.53 -0.68
N ALA A 50 19.14 28.12 -0.71
CA ALA A 50 19.66 28.78 -1.91
C ALA A 50 20.74 27.99 -2.63
N LEU A 51 21.19 26.87 -2.05
CA LEU A 51 22.17 26.02 -2.69
C LEU A 51 21.61 25.43 -4.01
N PRO A 52 22.46 25.25 -5.03
CA PRO A 52 22.12 24.50 -6.23
C PRO A 52 21.65 23.08 -5.90
N ASN A 53 20.84 22.49 -6.78
CA ASN A 53 20.28 21.16 -6.54
C ASN A 53 21.38 20.10 -6.41
N GLU A 54 22.48 20.27 -7.14
CA GLU A 54 23.65 19.41 -7.14
C GLU A 54 24.30 19.36 -5.75
N ILE A 55 24.50 20.53 -5.14
CA ILE A 55 25.11 20.63 -3.81
C ILE A 55 24.17 20.06 -2.74
N ILE A 56 22.85 20.28 -2.87
CA ILE A 56 21.87 19.68 -1.96
C ILE A 56 21.90 18.15 -2.06
N LEU A 57 21.97 17.60 -3.27
CA LEU A 57 22.06 16.16 -3.50
C LEU A 57 23.38 15.57 -2.98
N GLU A 58 24.49 16.28 -3.14
CA GLU A 58 25.79 15.92 -2.56
C GLU A 58 25.70 15.84 -1.03
N ILE A 59 25.10 16.82 -0.37
CA ILE A 59 24.86 16.77 1.08
C ILE A 59 24.01 15.54 1.44
N VAL A 60 22.95 15.26 0.68
CA VAL A 60 22.06 14.12 0.91
C VAL A 60 22.78 12.78 0.76
N GLN A 61 23.75 12.66 -0.15
CA GLN A 61 24.49 11.40 -0.35
C GLN A 61 25.31 11.03 0.87
N HIS A 62 25.90 12.03 1.53
CA HIS A 62 26.71 11.87 2.74
C HIS A 62 25.89 11.70 4.02
N LEU A 63 24.56 11.88 3.96
CA LEU A 63 23.69 11.51 5.07
C LEU A 63 23.66 9.98 5.21
N GLY A 64 24.28 9.47 6.28
CA GLY A 64 24.49 8.03 6.49
C GLY A 64 23.21 7.22 6.71
N ARG A 65 22.13 7.80 7.25
CA ARG A 65 20.86 7.08 7.49
C ARG A 65 19.75 7.58 6.57
N GLN A 66 18.95 6.65 6.05
CA GLN A 66 17.75 6.96 5.25
C GLN A 66 16.75 7.86 5.99
N LYS A 67 16.67 7.73 7.32
CA LYS A 67 15.84 8.58 8.20
C LYS A 67 16.26 10.05 8.12
N ASP A 68 17.57 10.32 8.09
CA ASP A 68 18.09 11.69 8.06
C ASP A 68 17.84 12.33 6.71
N ARG A 69 18.02 11.58 5.62
CA ARG A 69 17.63 12.00 4.25
C ARG A 69 16.15 12.37 4.19
N SER A 70 15.28 11.54 4.78
CA SER A 70 13.84 11.78 4.82
C SER A 70 13.47 12.98 5.69
N ASN A 71 14.19 13.23 6.79
CA ASN A 71 13.98 14.41 7.62
C ASN A 71 14.35 15.69 6.86
N LEU A 72 15.49 15.70 6.16
CA LEU A 72 15.91 16.84 5.34
C LEU A 72 14.93 17.09 4.19
N ALA A 73 14.43 16.04 3.53
CA ALA A 73 13.39 16.15 2.51
C ALA A 73 12.14 16.87 3.03
N ARG A 74 11.71 16.57 4.27
CA ARG A 74 10.51 17.16 4.88
C ARG A 74 10.74 18.56 5.47
N ALA A 75 12.00 18.98 5.63
CA ALA A 75 12.33 20.29 6.21
C ALA A 75 11.94 21.46 5.30
N SER A 76 11.81 21.23 3.99
CA SER A 76 11.42 22.27 3.03
C SER A 76 10.63 21.69 1.86
N GLN A 77 9.61 22.44 1.43
CA GLN A 77 8.84 22.10 0.22
C GLN A 77 9.71 22.06 -1.04
N ARG A 78 10.77 22.88 -1.13
CA ARG A 78 11.74 22.84 -2.24
C ARG A 78 12.53 21.54 -2.24
N PHE A 79 12.95 21.08 -1.06
CA PHE A 79 13.80 19.90 -0.91
C PHE A 79 13.04 18.61 -1.15
N TYR A 80 11.78 18.57 -0.73
CA TYR A 80 10.97 17.37 -0.78
C TYR A 80 11.02 16.65 -2.15
N PRO A 81 10.64 17.25 -3.29
CA PRO A 81 10.64 16.53 -4.57
C PRO A 81 12.04 16.06 -5.00
N LEU A 82 13.07 16.90 -4.81
CA LEU A 82 14.45 16.60 -5.20
C LEU A 82 15.04 15.43 -4.40
N ILE A 83 14.99 15.55 -3.07
CA ILE A 83 15.55 14.57 -2.15
C ILE A 83 14.71 13.29 -2.18
N MET A 84 13.39 13.39 -2.31
CA MET A 84 12.53 12.22 -2.41
C MET A 84 12.80 11.41 -3.68
N HIS A 85 13.02 12.08 -4.81
CA HIS A 85 13.43 11.43 -6.06
C HIS A 85 14.77 10.70 -5.88
N TYR A 86 15.75 11.32 -5.21
CA TYR A 86 17.01 10.67 -4.87
C TYR A 86 16.83 9.43 -3.97
N ILE A 87 16.05 9.55 -2.88
CA ILE A 87 15.77 8.46 -1.94
C ILE A 87 15.13 7.27 -2.67
N VAL A 88 14.13 7.52 -3.51
CA VAL A 88 13.45 6.47 -4.28
C VAL A 88 14.40 5.80 -5.27
N ARG A 89 15.15 6.58 -6.05
CA ARG A 89 16.09 6.04 -7.03
C ARG A 89 17.18 5.20 -6.37
N HIS A 90 17.69 5.65 -5.22
CA HIS A 90 18.68 4.91 -4.45
C HIS A 90 18.10 3.61 -3.85
N ASP A 91 16.84 3.62 -3.37
CA ASP A 91 16.18 2.41 -2.86
C ASP A 91 15.91 1.39 -3.97
N VAL A 92 15.51 1.83 -5.17
CA VAL A 92 15.35 0.93 -6.32
C VAL A 92 16.67 0.27 -6.70
N ARG A 93 17.77 1.05 -6.73
CA ARG A 93 19.10 0.55 -7.14
C ARG A 93 19.80 -0.32 -6.10
N HIS A 94 19.71 0.04 -4.82
CA HIS A 94 20.52 -0.55 -3.76
C HIS A 94 19.71 -1.16 -2.61
N GLY A 95 18.47 -0.69 -2.41
CA GLY A 95 17.57 -1.16 -1.35
C GLY A 95 16.62 -2.28 -1.76
N GLY A 96 16.66 -2.71 -3.03
CA GLY A 96 15.78 -3.73 -3.57
C GLY A 96 14.31 -3.30 -3.56
N SER A 97 14.02 -2.02 -3.80
CA SER A 97 12.65 -1.47 -3.86
C SER A 97 11.86 -1.60 -2.54
N SER A 98 12.55 -1.63 -1.40
CA SER A 98 11.93 -1.80 -0.08
C SER A 98 10.87 -0.75 0.25
N LEU A 99 10.98 0.45 -0.33
CA LEU A 99 10.01 1.53 -0.19
C LEU A 99 8.66 1.19 -0.83
N LEU A 100 8.61 0.27 -1.80
CA LEU A 100 7.35 -0.11 -2.42
C LEU A 100 6.46 -0.87 -1.43
N ASN A 101 7.05 -1.73 -0.59
CA ASN A 101 6.31 -2.38 0.50
C ASN A 101 5.81 -1.37 1.53
N TYR A 102 6.61 -0.35 1.86
CA TYR A 102 6.17 0.75 2.72
C TYR A 102 5.01 1.54 2.09
N ALA A 103 5.12 1.89 0.80
CA ALA A 103 4.09 2.58 0.05
C ALA A 103 2.79 1.76 0.03
N ALA A 104 2.89 0.45 -0.19
CA ALA A 104 1.77 -0.47 -0.15
C ALA A 104 1.09 -0.48 1.23
N LYS A 105 1.87 -0.62 2.32
CA LYS A 105 1.37 -0.60 3.70
C LYS A 105 0.63 0.71 4.04
N LYS A 106 1.19 1.85 3.63
CA LYS A 106 0.67 3.19 3.91
C LYS A 106 -0.31 3.72 2.86
N ASN A 107 -0.64 2.92 1.84
CA ASN A 107 -1.53 3.29 0.74
C ASN A 107 -1.08 4.55 -0.03
N LEU A 108 0.24 4.75 -0.20
CA LEU A 108 0.82 5.91 -0.87
C LEU A 108 0.91 5.69 -2.38
N GLY A 109 -0.23 5.76 -3.08
CA GLY A 109 -0.32 5.45 -4.51
C GLY A 109 0.58 6.29 -5.42
N GLY A 110 0.81 7.56 -5.10
CA GLY A 110 1.75 8.41 -5.86
C GLY A 110 3.20 7.95 -5.74
N MET A 111 3.61 7.59 -4.52
CA MET A 111 4.95 7.04 -4.25
C MET A 111 5.13 5.68 -4.95
N ALA A 112 4.14 4.79 -4.86
CA ALA A 112 4.17 3.50 -5.53
C ALA A 112 4.32 3.64 -7.06
N ARG A 113 3.54 4.53 -7.69
CA ARG A 113 3.68 4.83 -9.12
C ARG A 113 5.07 5.34 -9.48
N ASN A 114 5.64 6.23 -8.66
CA ASN A 114 6.99 6.76 -8.90
C ASN A 114 8.05 5.64 -8.82
N ILE A 115 8.00 4.79 -7.78
CA ILE A 115 8.92 3.66 -7.62
C ILE A 115 8.82 2.71 -8.82
N LEU A 116 7.61 2.35 -9.25
CA LEU A 116 7.36 1.46 -10.38
C LEU A 116 7.82 2.08 -11.71
N HIS A 117 7.59 3.38 -11.91
CA HIS A 117 8.04 4.10 -13.11
C HIS A 117 9.57 4.14 -13.23
N ILE A 118 10.29 4.18 -12.11
CA ILE A 118 11.77 4.16 -12.08
C ILE A 118 12.32 2.74 -12.36
N GLY A 119 11.47 1.71 -12.41
CA GLY A 119 11.87 0.32 -12.60
C GLY A 119 12.03 -0.46 -11.29
N GLY A 120 11.34 -0.04 -10.23
CA GLY A 120 11.29 -0.80 -8.99
C GLY A 120 10.65 -2.19 -9.17
N ASP A 121 11.19 -3.19 -8.48
CA ASP A 121 10.67 -4.55 -8.51
C ASP A 121 9.30 -4.62 -7.84
N VAL A 122 8.26 -4.87 -8.65
CA VAL A 122 6.86 -5.00 -8.22
C VAL A 122 6.63 -6.15 -7.24
N ASN A 123 7.49 -7.19 -7.28
CA ASN A 123 7.39 -8.39 -6.47
C ASN A 123 8.41 -8.44 -5.33
N THR A 124 9.03 -7.30 -5.00
CA THR A 124 10.05 -7.21 -3.95
C THR A 124 9.58 -7.81 -2.62
N GLN A 125 10.44 -8.60 -2.00
CA GLN A 125 10.21 -9.15 -0.66
C GLN A 125 10.92 -8.33 0.43
N ARG A 126 11.65 -7.28 0.05
CA ARG A 126 12.43 -6.41 0.96
C ARG A 126 11.52 -5.43 1.71
N GLY A 127 11.97 -4.97 2.88
CA GLY A 127 11.34 -3.86 3.61
C GLY A 127 10.26 -4.25 4.63
N CYS A 128 9.95 -5.54 4.79
CA CYS A 128 9.07 -6.05 5.85
C CYS A 128 9.67 -7.31 6.49
N ARG A 129 9.68 -7.36 7.83
CA ARG A 129 10.44 -8.38 8.58
C ARG A 129 9.76 -9.75 8.64
N VAL A 130 8.43 -9.83 8.62
CA VAL A 130 7.66 -11.08 8.58
C VAL A 130 6.26 -10.79 8.03
N GLY A 131 5.75 -11.62 7.13
CA GLY A 131 4.40 -11.56 6.58
C GLY A 131 3.55 -12.76 6.99
N PHE A 132 2.42 -12.96 6.30
CA PHE A 132 1.53 -14.10 6.51
C PHE A 132 2.28 -15.44 6.34
N ALA A 133 2.04 -16.41 7.23
CA ALA A 133 2.64 -17.75 7.20
C ALA A 133 4.19 -17.76 7.18
N LYS A 134 4.85 -16.84 7.89
CA LYS A 134 6.32 -16.69 7.95
C LYS A 134 7.00 -16.34 6.61
N ARG A 135 6.23 -15.95 5.59
CA ARG A 135 6.76 -15.53 4.29
C ARG A 135 7.08 -14.03 4.28
N GLN A 136 8.06 -13.62 3.48
CA GLN A 136 8.28 -12.19 3.25
C GLN A 136 7.17 -11.64 2.35
N PRO A 137 6.43 -10.60 2.77
CA PRO A 137 5.29 -10.13 2.01
C PRO A 137 5.75 -9.31 0.80
N THR A 138 5.15 -9.59 -0.36
CA THR A 138 5.26 -8.72 -1.53
C THR A 138 4.38 -7.47 -1.34
N PRO A 139 4.57 -6.39 -2.12
CA PRO A 139 3.73 -5.20 -2.05
C PRO A 139 2.24 -5.54 -2.23
N LEU A 140 1.93 -6.51 -3.08
CA LEU A 140 0.55 -6.96 -3.32
C LEU A 140 -0.03 -7.65 -2.08
N VAL A 141 0.73 -8.55 -1.43
CA VAL A 141 0.32 -9.16 -0.15
C VAL A 141 0.10 -8.09 0.91
N THR A 142 1.01 -7.12 1.03
CA THR A 142 0.91 -6.02 2.00
C THR A 142 -0.33 -5.16 1.76
N ALA A 143 -0.59 -4.76 0.52
CA ALA A 143 -1.78 -3.99 0.15
C ALA A 143 -3.07 -4.78 0.39
N ALA A 144 -3.07 -6.09 0.08
CA ALA A 144 -4.21 -6.97 0.30
C ALA A 144 -4.52 -7.16 1.79
N SER A 145 -3.48 -7.33 2.62
CA SER A 145 -3.60 -7.44 4.09
C SER A 145 -4.22 -6.23 4.76
N HIS A 146 -4.11 -5.04 4.17
CA HIS A 146 -4.66 -3.81 4.72
C HIS A 146 -5.94 -3.35 3.98
N GLY A 147 -6.40 -4.10 2.98
CA GLY A 147 -7.63 -3.78 2.26
C GLY A 147 -7.50 -2.60 1.29
N HIS A 148 -6.29 -2.25 0.86
CA HIS A 148 -6.03 -1.06 0.04
C HIS A 148 -6.40 -1.28 -1.43
N LYS A 149 -7.71 -1.26 -1.74
CA LYS A 149 -8.29 -1.49 -3.07
C LYS A 149 -7.59 -0.73 -4.21
N LYS A 150 -7.35 0.57 -4.03
CA LYS A 150 -6.69 1.40 -5.05
C LYS A 150 -5.23 0.99 -5.28
N MET A 151 -4.51 0.66 -4.21
CA MET A 151 -3.12 0.20 -4.28
C MET A 151 -3.03 -1.16 -4.98
N VAL A 152 -3.91 -2.10 -4.64
CA VAL A 152 -4.00 -3.41 -5.31
C VAL A 152 -4.16 -3.23 -6.82
N ARG A 153 -5.07 -2.35 -7.26
CA ARG A 153 -5.23 -2.05 -8.71
C ARG A 153 -3.98 -1.47 -9.36
N ILE A 154 -3.22 -0.62 -8.66
CA ILE A 154 -1.96 -0.08 -9.19
C ILE A 154 -0.95 -1.22 -9.40
N LEU A 155 -0.78 -2.08 -8.39
CA LEU A 155 0.18 -3.18 -8.42
C LEU A 155 -0.18 -4.24 -9.48
N LEU A 156 -1.46 -4.59 -9.60
CA LEU A 156 -1.94 -5.52 -10.62
C LEU A 156 -1.69 -5.00 -12.05
N LYS A 157 -1.98 -3.71 -12.30
CA LYS A 157 -1.69 -3.08 -13.60
C LYS A 157 -0.21 -3.09 -13.97
N THR A 158 0.67 -3.18 -13.00
CA THR A 158 2.13 -3.26 -13.20
C THR A 158 2.67 -4.69 -13.18
N GLY A 159 1.81 -5.70 -13.28
CA GLY A 159 2.23 -7.10 -13.37
C GLY A 159 2.65 -7.72 -12.04
N ALA A 160 2.09 -7.26 -10.91
CA ALA A 160 2.33 -7.89 -9.62
C ALA A 160 1.86 -9.36 -9.63
N SER A 161 2.71 -10.26 -9.13
CA SER A 161 2.40 -11.68 -9.04
C SER A 161 1.33 -11.94 -7.99
N HIS A 162 0.33 -12.75 -8.37
CA HIS A 162 -0.69 -13.27 -7.46
C HIS A 162 -0.15 -14.41 -6.58
N PHE A 163 1.05 -14.92 -6.88
CA PHE A 163 1.62 -16.08 -6.25
C PHE A 163 2.88 -15.73 -5.46
N VAL A 164 2.98 -16.31 -4.27
CA VAL A 164 4.19 -16.32 -3.44
C VAL A 164 4.44 -17.77 -3.08
N ASP A 165 5.59 -18.31 -3.51
CA ASP A 165 5.98 -19.72 -3.36
C ASP A 165 4.90 -20.70 -3.87
N GLY A 166 4.35 -20.44 -5.06
CA GLY A 166 3.30 -21.27 -5.68
C GLY A 166 1.91 -21.15 -5.06
N MET A 167 1.73 -20.33 -4.01
CA MET A 167 0.45 -20.15 -3.33
C MET A 167 -0.15 -18.77 -3.61
N ARG A 168 -1.48 -18.68 -3.77
CA ARG A 168 -2.22 -17.39 -3.91
C ARG A 168 -2.34 -16.63 -2.58
N VAL A 169 -1.21 -16.26 -1.99
CA VAL A 169 -1.12 -15.59 -0.67
C VAL A 169 -1.89 -14.25 -0.63
N PRO A 170 -1.82 -13.34 -1.61
CA PRO A 170 -2.58 -12.08 -1.58
C PRO A 170 -4.08 -12.29 -1.40
N LEU A 171 -4.67 -13.28 -2.10
CA LEU A 171 -6.09 -13.60 -2.00
C LEU A 171 -6.44 -14.19 -0.64
N ALA A 172 -5.67 -15.18 -0.17
CA ALA A 172 -5.89 -15.82 1.13
C ALA A 172 -5.83 -14.81 2.29
N VAL A 173 -4.89 -13.86 2.22
CA VAL A 173 -4.73 -12.79 3.22
C VAL A 173 -5.88 -11.79 3.15
N ALA A 174 -6.33 -11.39 1.96
CA ALA A 174 -7.49 -10.52 1.81
C ALA A 174 -8.77 -11.14 2.42
N ILE A 175 -8.97 -12.45 2.22
CA ILE A 175 -10.11 -13.19 2.78
C ILE A 175 -10.00 -13.31 4.29
N SER A 176 -8.83 -13.70 4.79
CA SER A 176 -8.59 -13.87 6.23
C SER A 176 -8.81 -12.58 7.01
N ASN A 177 -8.44 -11.44 6.43
CA ASN A 177 -8.65 -10.10 7.00
C ASN A 177 -10.01 -9.48 6.61
N ARG A 178 -10.88 -10.24 5.94
CA ARG A 178 -12.25 -9.84 5.55
C ARG A 178 -12.33 -8.62 4.64
N HIS A 179 -11.32 -8.41 3.80
CA HIS A 179 -11.30 -7.36 2.79
C HIS A 179 -11.99 -7.84 1.50
N GLU A 180 -13.31 -8.00 1.55
CA GLU A 180 -14.13 -8.57 0.47
C GLU A 180 -13.92 -7.90 -0.88
N ASN A 181 -13.90 -6.56 -0.91
CA ASN A 181 -13.66 -5.78 -2.12
C ASN A 181 -12.29 -6.06 -2.78
N VAL A 182 -11.28 -6.39 -1.99
CA VAL A 182 -9.95 -6.73 -2.50
C VAL A 182 -9.92 -8.19 -2.95
N ALA A 183 -10.52 -9.09 -2.18
CA ALA A 183 -10.67 -10.49 -2.55
C ALA A 183 -11.38 -10.64 -3.90
N LEU A 184 -12.46 -9.88 -4.13
CA LEU A 184 -13.19 -9.85 -5.40
C LEU A 184 -12.34 -9.39 -6.57
N ILE A 185 -11.43 -8.42 -6.39
CA ILE A 185 -10.52 -7.99 -7.46
C ILE A 185 -9.50 -9.09 -7.73
N LEU A 186 -8.91 -9.66 -6.68
CA LEU A 186 -7.90 -10.72 -6.80
C LEU A 186 -8.49 -12.04 -7.34
N SER A 187 -9.81 -12.24 -7.26
CA SER A 187 -10.51 -13.38 -7.81
C SER A 187 -10.91 -13.23 -9.27
N GLN A 188 -10.90 -12.03 -9.85
CA GLN A 188 -11.31 -11.83 -11.24
C GLN A 188 -10.42 -12.57 -12.24
N GLU A 189 -9.13 -12.68 -11.93
CA GLU A 189 -8.09 -13.39 -12.70
C GLU A 189 -7.89 -14.85 -12.24
N LEU A 190 -8.86 -15.43 -11.51
CA LEU A 190 -8.93 -16.88 -11.34
C LEU A 190 -9.46 -17.50 -12.62
N ASP A 191 -8.80 -18.55 -13.10
CA ASP A 191 -9.42 -19.48 -14.02
C ASP A 191 -10.35 -20.40 -13.22
N PHE A 192 -11.66 -20.23 -13.39
CA PHE A 192 -12.67 -20.86 -12.54
C PHE A 192 -12.88 -22.34 -12.86
N GLY A 193 -12.40 -22.82 -14.01
CA GLY A 193 -12.51 -24.23 -14.41
C GLY A 193 -11.88 -25.19 -13.40
N ASP A 194 -10.85 -24.75 -12.68
CA ASP A 194 -10.06 -25.56 -11.73
C ASP A 194 -10.26 -25.15 -10.24
N MET A 195 -11.16 -24.18 -9.98
CA MET A 195 -11.36 -23.61 -8.63
C MET A 195 -11.87 -24.65 -7.62
N PHE A 196 -12.74 -25.56 -8.03
CA PHE A 196 -13.24 -26.63 -7.15
C PHE A 196 -12.39 -27.90 -7.22
N LEU A 197 -11.43 -27.97 -8.14
CA LEU A 197 -10.58 -29.12 -8.39
C LEU A 197 -9.24 -29.00 -7.65
N THR A 198 -8.71 -27.79 -7.53
CA THR A 198 -7.47 -27.53 -6.78
C THR A 198 -7.72 -27.42 -5.27
N LYS A 199 -6.81 -28.01 -4.46
CA LYS A 199 -6.81 -27.84 -2.99
C LYS A 199 -6.82 -26.36 -2.58
N THR A 200 -6.12 -25.52 -3.35
CA THR A 200 -6.07 -24.07 -3.13
C THR A 200 -7.41 -23.39 -3.38
N GLY A 201 -8.11 -23.74 -4.46
CA GLY A 201 -9.40 -23.14 -4.76
C GLY A 201 -10.51 -23.59 -3.80
N GLN A 202 -10.53 -24.87 -3.40
CA GLN A 202 -11.41 -25.38 -2.35
C GLN A 202 -11.18 -24.67 -1.01
N MET A 203 -9.91 -24.50 -0.62
CA MET A 203 -9.54 -23.76 0.60
C MET A 203 -10.00 -22.29 0.55
N VAL A 204 -9.84 -21.62 -0.59
CA VAL A 204 -10.24 -20.22 -0.78
C VAL A 204 -11.76 -20.06 -0.71
N PHE A 205 -12.52 -20.95 -1.37
CA PHE A 205 -13.98 -20.98 -1.30
C PHE A 205 -14.45 -21.18 0.14
N GLN A 206 -13.88 -22.17 0.81
CA GLN A 206 -14.17 -22.49 2.19
C GLN A 206 -13.86 -21.33 3.14
N MET A 207 -12.69 -20.71 3.01
CA MET A 207 -12.32 -19.54 3.81
C MET A 207 -13.32 -18.40 3.61
N GLY A 208 -13.83 -18.19 2.39
CA GLY A 208 -14.87 -17.20 2.11
C GLY A 208 -16.15 -17.43 2.93
N CYS A 209 -16.63 -18.67 2.98
CA CYS A 209 -17.78 -19.07 3.80
C CYS A 209 -17.49 -18.88 5.30
N GLU A 210 -16.34 -19.37 5.78
CA GLU A 210 -15.93 -19.29 7.18
C GLU A 210 -15.70 -17.85 7.69
N MET A 211 -15.32 -16.94 6.78
CA MET A 211 -15.15 -15.52 7.05
C MET A 211 -16.41 -14.69 6.77
N LYS A 212 -17.50 -15.34 6.35
CA LYS A 212 -18.83 -14.76 6.11
C LYS A 212 -18.85 -13.65 5.04
N LEU A 213 -18.08 -13.86 3.96
CA LEU A 213 -17.95 -12.94 2.82
C LEU A 213 -19.00 -13.26 1.76
N VAL A 214 -20.22 -12.75 1.94
CA VAL A 214 -21.39 -13.08 1.12
C VAL A 214 -21.18 -12.80 -0.36
N ASN A 215 -20.69 -11.61 -0.73
CA ASN A 215 -20.52 -11.23 -2.13
C ASN A 215 -19.43 -12.05 -2.80
N LEU A 216 -18.37 -12.39 -2.06
CA LEU A 216 -17.31 -13.27 -2.56
C LEU A 216 -17.83 -14.69 -2.81
N VAL A 217 -18.61 -15.24 -1.87
CA VAL A 217 -19.20 -16.58 -2.01
C VAL A 217 -20.21 -16.60 -3.16
N CYS A 218 -21.06 -15.58 -3.28
CA CYS A 218 -21.99 -15.41 -4.40
C CYS A 218 -21.23 -15.41 -5.73
N HIS A 219 -20.18 -14.58 -5.84
CA HIS A 219 -19.34 -14.50 -7.03
C HIS A 219 -18.71 -15.85 -7.41
N TYR A 220 -18.26 -16.63 -6.42
CA TYR A 220 -17.70 -17.97 -6.63
C TYR A 220 -18.75 -18.99 -7.08
N LEU A 221 -19.97 -18.92 -6.55
CA LEU A 221 -21.07 -19.81 -6.91
C LEU A 221 -21.59 -19.53 -8.33
N GLU A 222 -21.81 -18.26 -8.67
CA GLU A 222 -22.26 -17.82 -10.00
C GLU A 222 -21.28 -18.25 -11.11
N ARG A 223 -19.99 -17.95 -10.96
CA ARG A 223 -18.97 -18.37 -11.93
C ARG A 223 -18.80 -19.89 -11.99
N GLY A 224 -18.99 -20.58 -10.86
CA GLY A 224 -18.97 -22.03 -10.77
C GLY A 224 -20.12 -22.73 -11.50
N SER A 225 -21.33 -22.14 -11.51
CA SER A 225 -22.48 -22.66 -12.28
C SER A 225 -22.26 -22.61 -13.78
N HIS A 226 -21.64 -21.55 -14.30
CA HIS A 226 -21.33 -21.44 -15.73
C HIS A 226 -20.32 -22.48 -16.23
N CYS A 227 -19.46 -23.01 -15.34
CA CYS A 227 -18.50 -24.07 -15.68
C CYS A 227 -19.08 -25.49 -15.46
N ALA A 228 -20.33 -25.63 -15.00
CA ALA A 228 -20.95 -26.90 -14.63
C ALA A 228 -21.51 -27.71 -15.81
N GLU A 229 -21.72 -27.08 -16.97
CA GLU A 229 -22.32 -27.73 -18.13
C GLU A 229 -21.38 -28.71 -18.86
N SER A 230 -20.09 -28.79 -18.49
CA SER A 230 -19.09 -29.51 -19.29
C SER A 230 -18.57 -30.85 -18.75
N VAL A 231 -18.66 -31.22 -17.46
CA VAL A 231 -18.09 -32.51 -17.01
C VAL A 231 -18.82 -33.09 -15.78
N ASN A 232 -19.37 -34.30 -15.96
CA ASN A 232 -19.85 -35.26 -14.96
C ASN A 232 -18.71 -35.70 -14.01
N ALA A 233 -18.28 -34.81 -13.12
CA ALA A 233 -17.39 -35.13 -12.02
C ALA A 233 -18.16 -35.01 -10.70
N PRO A 234 -17.77 -35.70 -9.61
CA PRO A 234 -18.46 -35.65 -8.32
C PRO A 234 -18.25 -34.28 -7.65
N ARG A 235 -18.97 -33.27 -8.13
CA ARG A 235 -18.84 -31.84 -7.79
C ARG A 235 -19.53 -31.46 -6.45
N LEU A 236 -20.08 -32.43 -5.72
CA LEU A 236 -20.91 -32.17 -4.53
C LEU A 236 -20.12 -31.99 -3.21
N HIS A 237 -18.89 -32.48 -3.10
CA HIS A 237 -18.16 -32.47 -1.82
C HIS A 237 -17.80 -31.06 -1.28
N PRO A 238 -17.27 -30.11 -2.06
CA PRO A 238 -16.75 -28.85 -1.48
C PRO A 238 -17.85 -27.89 -0.99
N ARG A 239 -19.02 -27.85 -1.64
CA ARG A 239 -20.16 -27.03 -1.21
C ARG A 239 -20.79 -27.57 0.07
N SER A 240 -21.01 -28.89 0.13
CA SER A 240 -21.51 -29.56 1.34
C SER A 240 -20.51 -29.48 2.50
N THR A 241 -19.20 -29.53 2.21
CA THR A 241 -18.14 -29.28 3.20
C THR A 241 -18.16 -27.88 3.75
N ALA A 242 -18.28 -26.88 2.87
CA ALA A 242 -18.40 -25.50 3.30
C ALA A 242 -19.67 -25.31 4.16
N LEU A 243 -20.80 -25.88 3.75
CA LEU A 243 -22.07 -25.82 4.51
C LEU A 243 -21.89 -26.41 5.92
N TYR A 244 -21.35 -27.62 6.02
CA TYR A 244 -21.10 -28.28 7.31
C TYR A 244 -20.17 -27.44 8.21
N ARG A 245 -19.05 -26.93 7.68
CA ARG A 245 -18.09 -26.10 8.45
C ARG A 245 -18.69 -24.78 8.90
N THR A 246 -19.50 -24.14 8.05
CA THR A 246 -20.16 -22.86 8.36
C THR A 246 -21.16 -23.05 9.50
N LEU A 247 -21.94 -24.13 9.47
CA LEU A 247 -22.86 -24.52 10.55
C LEU A 247 -22.10 -24.89 11.82
N LEU A 248 -21.04 -25.69 11.74
CA LEU A 248 -20.30 -26.16 12.91
C LEU A 248 -19.61 -25.02 13.68
N LYS A 249 -19.02 -24.05 12.98
CA LYS A 249 -18.35 -22.89 13.59
C LYS A 249 -19.32 -21.94 14.29
N ASP A 250 -20.55 -21.83 13.79
CA ASP A 250 -21.59 -21.01 14.41
C ASP A 250 -22.38 -21.81 15.47
N ALA A 251 -22.48 -23.14 15.37
CA ALA A 251 -23.10 -24.02 16.35
C ALA A 251 -22.23 -24.29 17.59
N SER A 252 -20.90 -24.24 17.47
CA SER A 252 -19.98 -24.44 18.60
C SER A 252 -19.93 -23.26 19.59
N LYS A 253 -20.76 -22.22 19.38
CA LYS A 253 -21.01 -21.16 20.36
C LYS A 253 -22.40 -21.39 20.95
N ASP A 254 -22.43 -22.09 22.08
CA ASP A 254 -23.60 -22.59 22.79
C ASP A 254 -24.93 -21.84 22.59
N ILE A 255 -25.90 -22.63 22.10
CA ILE A 255 -27.35 -22.70 22.39
C ILE A 255 -28.10 -22.96 21.09
N LEU A 256 -28.42 -24.25 20.91
CA LEU A 256 -29.27 -24.88 19.91
C LEU A 256 -30.31 -23.94 19.28
N LEU A 257 -30.08 -23.61 18.01
CA LEU A 257 -31.07 -23.13 17.03
C LEU A 257 -31.75 -21.76 17.25
N LYS A 258 -31.53 -21.06 18.37
CA LYS A 258 -32.29 -19.83 18.68
C LYS A 258 -31.52 -18.53 18.90
N ARG A 259 -30.18 -18.51 18.83
CA ARG A 259 -29.45 -17.24 18.72
C ARG A 259 -29.05 -17.03 17.26
N GLU A 260 -29.94 -16.35 16.54
CA GLU A 260 -29.74 -15.73 15.22
C GLU A 260 -28.44 -16.15 14.53
N LEU A 261 -28.53 -17.12 13.62
CA LEU A 261 -27.52 -17.26 12.57
C LEU A 261 -27.29 -15.86 12.02
N HIS A 262 -26.07 -15.33 12.20
CA HIS A 262 -25.72 -14.00 11.72
C HIS A 262 -26.21 -13.88 10.27
N ALA A 263 -26.84 -12.76 9.90
CA ALA A 263 -27.51 -12.59 8.60
C ALA A 263 -26.66 -13.09 7.41
N ASN A 264 -25.36 -12.82 7.42
CA ASN A 264 -24.41 -13.28 6.41
C ASN A 264 -24.22 -14.81 6.38
N ALA A 265 -24.18 -15.47 7.53
CA ALA A 265 -24.07 -16.93 7.61
C ALA A 265 -25.34 -17.60 7.10
N TYR A 266 -26.51 -17.09 7.50
CA TYR A 266 -27.81 -17.56 6.98
C TYR A 266 -27.87 -17.42 5.46
N GLN A 267 -27.48 -16.26 4.93
CA GLN A 267 -27.44 -16.01 3.49
C GLN A 267 -26.48 -16.96 2.77
N ILE A 268 -25.29 -17.23 3.34
CA ILE A 268 -24.35 -18.20 2.78
C ILE A 268 -24.91 -19.62 2.79
N VAL A 269 -25.57 -20.06 3.87
CA VAL A 269 -26.22 -21.38 3.93
C VAL A 269 -27.29 -21.50 2.85
N LEU A 270 -28.16 -20.48 2.70
CA LEU A 270 -29.18 -20.47 1.65
C LEU A 270 -28.56 -20.56 0.25
N MET A 271 -27.53 -19.74 -0.04
CA MET A 271 -26.83 -19.79 -1.33
C MET A 271 -26.22 -21.18 -1.58
N LEU A 272 -25.60 -21.80 -0.57
CA LEU A 272 -25.03 -23.13 -0.71
C LEU A 272 -26.09 -24.19 -1.02
N LEU A 273 -27.23 -24.17 -0.32
CA LEU A 273 -28.36 -25.08 -0.56
C LEU A 273 -28.96 -24.89 -1.96
N GLN A 274 -29.17 -23.63 -2.39
CA GLN A 274 -29.67 -23.30 -3.73
C GLN A 274 -28.72 -23.81 -4.84
N HIS A 275 -27.42 -23.81 -4.60
CA HIS A 275 -26.41 -24.34 -5.51
C HIS A 275 -26.10 -25.84 -5.27
N GLY A 276 -27.02 -26.60 -4.67
CA GLY A 276 -26.97 -28.06 -4.60
C GLY A 276 -26.03 -28.63 -3.52
N ALA A 277 -25.72 -27.88 -2.47
CA ALA A 277 -25.05 -28.44 -1.29
C ALA A 277 -26.01 -29.39 -0.56
N SER A 278 -25.57 -30.62 -0.32
CA SER A 278 -26.35 -31.61 0.43
C SER A 278 -26.08 -31.45 1.94
N PRO A 279 -27.12 -31.30 2.79
CA PRO A 279 -26.96 -31.21 4.24
C PRO A 279 -26.54 -32.55 4.89
N ASP A 280 -26.76 -33.67 4.20
CA ASP A 280 -26.61 -35.01 4.77
C ASP A 280 -25.19 -35.61 4.66
N ILE A 281 -24.26 -34.93 3.99
CA ILE A 281 -22.87 -35.39 3.91
C ILE A 281 -22.21 -35.22 5.28
N ARG A 282 -22.18 -36.31 6.06
CA ARG A 282 -21.30 -36.45 7.22
C ARG A 282 -19.87 -36.57 6.70
N ILE A 283 -19.11 -35.48 6.81
CA ILE A 283 -17.67 -35.52 6.57
C ILE A 283 -17.07 -36.33 7.70
N GLY A 284 -16.86 -37.62 7.43
CA GLY A 284 -16.19 -38.52 8.34
C GLY A 284 -14.88 -37.89 8.79
N ALA A 285 -14.67 -37.90 10.10
CA ALA A 285 -13.37 -37.63 10.69
C ALA A 285 -12.34 -38.54 10.01
N THR A 286 -11.54 -37.98 9.11
CA THR A 286 -10.31 -38.62 8.68
C THR A 286 -9.42 -38.65 9.92
N ARG A 287 -9.26 -39.85 10.48
CA ARG A 287 -8.26 -40.19 11.49
C ARG A 287 -6.87 -39.79 11.03
#